data_AF-A0A843TBJ9-F1
#
_entry.id   AF-A0A843TBJ9-F1
#
_cell.length_a   1.000
_cell.length_b   1.000
_cell.length_c   1.000
_cell.angle_alpha   90.00
_cell.angle_beta   90.00
_cell.angle_gamma   90.00
#
_symmetry.space_group_name_H-M   'P 1'
#
loop_
_entity.id
_entity.type
_entity.pdbx_description
1 polymer ?
#
loop_
_entity_poly.entity_id
_entity_poly.type
_entity_poly.pdbx_seq_one_letter_code
_entity_poly.pdbx_strand_id
1 'polypeptide(L)'
;MSFSTARYQHSRQSFIVAIVLFAVAGCEGLDTLLSVDLPGEVQEDDLNDPRLAPALLVGTEADFECALSPHIWVTGSWVDDLNDTAQDRPGAFFSTRSSNSRFYADHCTGTRPNYAPFQTARSQAERAVELISSFPDESVSDKDYLLARGTHMQGTPTSSWERPIARSLSMQAHSRRERRSGASP
;
A
#
# COMPACT_ATOMS: atom_id res chain seq x y z
N MET A 1 -57.02 29.28 -42.33
CA MET A 1 -55.59 29.05 -42.63
C MET A 1 -55.04 28.14 -41.55
N SER A 2 -54.80 26.85 -41.86
CA SER A 2 -54.29 25.87 -40.89
C SER A 2 -52.93 25.40 -41.40
N PHE A 3 -51.84 25.87 -40.78
CA PHE A 3 -50.47 25.52 -41.17
C PHE A 3 -50.05 24.23 -40.45
N SER A 4 -49.73 23.22 -41.25
CA SER A 4 -49.22 21.92 -40.82
C SER A 4 -47.81 22.06 -40.24
N THR A 5 -47.68 21.89 -38.91
CA THR A 5 -46.40 21.92 -38.17
C THR A 5 -45.74 20.55 -38.00
N ALA A 6 -46.35 19.48 -38.53
CA ALA A 6 -45.99 18.10 -38.20
C ALA A 6 -44.62 17.62 -38.75
N ARG A 7 -44.01 18.31 -39.72
CA ARG A 7 -42.75 17.84 -40.35
C ARG A 7 -41.47 18.28 -39.64
N TYR A 8 -41.52 19.29 -38.78
CA TYR A 8 -40.32 19.87 -38.16
C TYR A 8 -39.86 19.14 -36.88
N GLN A 9 -40.75 18.34 -36.29
CA GLN A 9 -40.53 17.72 -34.98
C GLN A 9 -39.71 16.42 -35.06
N HIS A 10 -39.80 15.68 -36.17
CA HIS A 10 -39.01 14.47 -36.39
C HIS A 10 -37.51 14.75 -36.64
N SER A 11 -37.17 15.85 -37.31
CA SER A 11 -35.77 16.20 -37.61
C SER A 11 -34.94 16.52 -36.36
N ARG A 12 -35.57 17.11 -35.31
CA ARG A 12 -34.90 17.44 -34.04
C ARG A 12 -34.73 16.23 -33.13
N GLN A 13 -35.68 15.28 -33.16
CA GLN A 13 -35.60 14.06 -32.36
C GLN A 13 -34.52 13.09 -32.88
N SER A 14 -34.36 12.98 -34.20
CA SER A 14 -33.32 12.13 -34.79
C SER A 14 -31.90 12.60 -34.47
N PHE A 15 -31.69 13.91 -34.31
CA PHE A 15 -30.37 14.47 -34.03
C PHE A 15 -29.92 14.20 -32.58
N ILE A 16 -30.85 14.24 -31.62
CA ILE A 16 -30.56 13.94 -30.22
C ILE A 16 -30.24 12.45 -30.04
N VAL A 17 -30.99 11.57 -30.70
CA VAL A 17 -30.74 10.12 -30.65
C VAL A 17 -29.37 9.77 -31.25
N ALA A 18 -28.96 10.43 -32.34
CA ALA A 18 -27.65 10.23 -32.95
C ALA A 18 -26.49 10.67 -32.03
N ILE A 19 -26.63 11.78 -31.30
CA ILE A 19 -25.61 12.26 -30.35
C ILE A 19 -25.50 11.31 -29.15
N VAL A 20 -26.62 10.81 -28.63
CA VAL A 20 -26.61 9.86 -27.51
C VAL A 20 -25.97 8.53 -27.92
N LEU A 21 -26.26 8.02 -29.12
CA LEU A 21 -25.61 6.81 -29.64
C LEU A 21 -24.10 7.01 -29.84
N PHE A 22 -23.66 8.19 -30.29
CA PHE A 22 -22.24 8.50 -30.45
C PHE A 22 -21.52 8.65 -29.09
N ALA A 23 -22.18 9.21 -28.08
CA ALA A 23 -21.63 9.33 -26.73
C ALA A 23 -21.48 7.97 -26.04
N VAL A 24 -22.45 7.06 -26.20
CA VAL A 24 -22.38 5.72 -25.60
C VAL A 24 -21.36 4.84 -26.32
N ALA A 25 -21.29 4.90 -27.66
CA ALA A 25 -20.30 4.15 -28.43
C ALA A 25 -18.86 4.70 -28.26
N GLY A 26 -18.71 5.97 -27.91
CA GLY A 26 -17.41 6.61 -27.67
C GLY A 26 -16.76 6.21 -26.34
N CYS A 27 -17.54 5.88 -25.31
CA CYS A 27 -17.01 5.55 -23.99
C CYS A 27 -16.24 4.22 -23.98
N GLU A 28 -16.75 3.17 -24.62
CA GLU A 28 -16.07 1.85 -24.66
C GLU A 28 -14.75 1.89 -25.46
N GLY A 29 -14.69 2.74 -26.48
CA GLY A 29 -13.48 2.96 -27.28
C GLY A 29 -12.44 3.87 -26.61
N LEU A 30 -12.87 4.78 -25.72
CA LEU A 30 -11.96 5.62 -24.94
C LEU A 30 -11.25 4.82 -23.84
N ASP A 31 -11.94 3.88 -23.19
CA ASP A 31 -11.32 3.02 -22.16
C ASP A 31 -10.18 2.16 -22.73
N THR A 32 -10.36 1.61 -23.93
CA THR A 32 -9.30 0.84 -24.63
C THR A 32 -8.19 1.72 -25.22
N LEU A 33 -8.48 3.00 -25.50
CA LEU A 33 -7.45 3.95 -25.95
C LEU A 33 -6.63 4.52 -24.79
N LEU A 34 -7.19 4.54 -23.58
CA LEU A 34 -6.54 5.03 -22.36
C LEU A 34 -5.99 3.90 -21.48
N SER A 35 -6.29 2.64 -21.78
CA SER A 35 -5.65 1.49 -21.13
C SER A 35 -4.20 1.36 -21.61
N VAL A 36 -3.29 2.00 -20.87
CA VAL A 36 -1.85 1.85 -21.09
C VAL A 36 -1.35 0.76 -20.17
N ASP A 37 -0.95 -0.36 -20.76
CA ASP A 37 -0.19 -1.39 -20.07
C ASP A 37 1.25 -0.90 -19.96
N LEU A 38 1.76 -0.67 -18.75
CA LEU A 38 3.17 -0.32 -18.52
C LEU A 38 3.96 -1.61 -18.29
N PRO A 39 4.65 -2.17 -19.31
CA PRO A 39 5.43 -3.38 -19.12
C PRO A 39 6.58 -3.10 -18.15
N GLY A 40 6.53 -3.74 -16.98
CA GLY A 40 7.58 -3.66 -15.96
C GLY A 40 7.11 -3.22 -14.58
N GLU A 41 5.86 -2.76 -14.44
CA GLU A 41 5.25 -2.49 -13.14
C GLU A 41 4.34 -3.65 -12.73
N VAL A 42 4.37 -4.00 -11.44
CA VAL A 42 3.45 -4.98 -10.85
C VAL A 42 2.11 -4.28 -10.66
N GLN A 43 1.05 -4.82 -11.27
CA GLN A 43 -0.29 -4.25 -11.08
C GLN A 43 -0.81 -4.62 -9.69
N GLU A 44 -1.73 -3.81 -9.15
CA GLU A 44 -2.32 -4.09 -7.83
C GLU A 44 -2.99 -5.47 -7.79
N ASP A 45 -3.61 -5.89 -8.90
CA ASP A 45 -4.26 -7.19 -9.01
C ASP A 45 -3.27 -8.35 -8.93
N ASP A 46 -2.04 -8.18 -9.43
CA ASP A 46 -0.99 -9.20 -9.38
C ASP A 46 -0.56 -9.47 -7.94
N LEU A 47 -0.65 -8.48 -7.05
CA LEU A 47 -0.31 -8.63 -5.62
C LEU A 47 -1.19 -9.67 -4.92
N ASN A 48 -2.32 -10.05 -5.50
CA ASN A 48 -3.17 -11.12 -4.97
C ASN A 48 -2.68 -12.54 -5.28
N ASP A 49 -1.58 -12.71 -6.05
CA ASP A 49 -0.93 -14.01 -6.25
C ASP A 49 -0.09 -14.39 -5.01
N PRO A 50 -0.43 -15.48 -4.29
CA PRO A 50 0.34 -15.94 -3.13
C PRO A 50 1.82 -16.23 -3.44
N ARG A 51 2.15 -16.54 -4.70
CA ARG A 51 3.52 -16.81 -5.15
C ARG A 51 4.41 -15.56 -5.11
N LEU A 52 3.82 -14.37 -5.11
CA LEU A 52 4.53 -13.10 -5.01
C LEU A 52 4.76 -12.65 -3.56
N ALA A 53 4.21 -13.35 -2.56
CA ALA A 53 4.41 -13.01 -1.15
C ALA A 53 5.88 -12.80 -0.75
N PRO A 54 6.86 -13.63 -1.20
CA PRO A 54 8.26 -13.38 -0.91
C PRO A 54 8.79 -12.10 -1.56
N ALA A 55 8.40 -11.82 -2.81
CA ALA A 55 8.85 -10.63 -3.55
C ALA A 55 8.30 -9.35 -2.93
N LEU A 56 7.01 -9.36 -2.54
CA LEU A 56 6.38 -8.25 -1.82
C LEU A 56 7.12 -7.90 -0.53
N LEU A 57 7.48 -8.93 0.25
CA LEU A 57 8.18 -8.72 1.50
C LEU A 57 9.63 -8.24 1.30
N VAL A 58 10.32 -8.75 0.27
CA VAL A 58 11.67 -8.29 -0.08
C VAL A 58 11.66 -6.82 -0.51
N GLY A 59 10.68 -6.39 -1.30
CA GLY A 59 10.54 -4.98 -1.67
C GLY A 59 10.29 -4.08 -0.45
N THR A 60 9.39 -4.51 0.43
CA THR A 60 9.12 -3.82 1.70
C THR A 60 10.38 -3.70 2.57
N GLU A 61 11.18 -4.78 2.64
CA GLU A 61 12.44 -4.75 3.40
C GLU A 61 13.46 -3.80 2.81
N ALA A 62 13.59 -3.77 1.48
CA ALA A 62 14.48 -2.83 0.82
C ALA A 62 14.11 -1.37 1.14
N ASP A 63 12.81 -1.04 1.12
CA ASP A 63 12.31 0.29 1.49
C ASP A 63 12.59 0.60 2.97
N PHE A 64 12.40 -0.39 3.86
CA PHE A 64 12.67 -0.25 5.29
C PHE A 64 14.15 -0.02 5.58
N GLU A 65 15.03 -0.87 5.07
CA GLU A 65 16.48 -0.79 5.29
C GLU A 65 17.06 0.52 4.75
N CYS A 66 16.58 0.93 3.58
CA CYS A 66 16.97 2.18 2.98
C CYS A 66 16.58 3.38 3.86
N ALA A 67 15.38 3.39 4.45
CA ALA A 67 14.95 4.47 5.33
C ALA A 67 15.58 4.41 6.73
N LEU A 68 15.92 3.21 7.22
CA LEU A 68 16.41 2.99 8.58
C LEU A 68 17.80 3.61 8.80
N SER A 69 18.74 3.36 7.90
CA SER A 69 20.12 3.87 8.01
C SER A 69 20.20 5.39 8.23
N PRO A 70 19.60 6.23 7.35
CA PRO A 70 19.61 7.68 7.55
C PRO A 70 18.76 8.12 8.76
N HIS A 71 17.69 7.38 9.12
CA HIS A 71 16.92 7.68 10.33
C HIS A 71 17.75 7.53 11.61
N ILE A 72 18.54 6.46 11.73
CA ILE A 72 19.48 6.26 12.85
C ILE A 72 20.49 7.42 12.91
N TRP A 73 21.06 7.79 11.77
CA TRP A 73 22.01 8.89 11.72
C TRP A 73 21.38 10.22 12.17
N VAL A 74 20.21 10.58 11.65
CA VAL A 74 19.57 11.86 11.99
C VAL A 74 19.17 11.88 13.47
N THR A 75 18.56 10.81 13.98
CA THR A 75 18.16 10.75 15.39
C THR A 75 19.36 10.81 16.33
N GLY A 76 20.44 10.09 16.00
CA GLY A 76 21.72 10.18 16.71
C GLY A 76 22.33 11.59 16.67
N SER A 77 22.20 12.29 15.55
CA SER A 77 22.65 13.68 15.42
C SER A 77 21.86 14.67 16.27
N TRP A 78 20.59 14.38 16.54
CA TRP A 78 19.75 15.24 17.38
C TRP A 78 20.05 15.04 18.86
N VAL A 79 20.38 13.83 19.29
CA VAL A 79 20.74 13.57 20.69
C VAL A 79 22.23 13.81 20.97
N ASP A 80 22.96 14.41 20.02
CA ASP A 80 24.40 14.69 20.08
C ASP A 80 25.29 13.44 20.25
N ASP A 81 24.77 12.24 19.95
CA ASP A 81 25.55 10.99 19.93
C ASP A 81 26.39 10.85 18.66
N LEU A 82 25.91 11.42 17.55
CA LEU A 82 26.59 11.45 16.26
C LEU A 82 26.83 12.89 15.85
N ASN A 83 28.07 13.26 15.53
CA ASN A 83 28.36 14.57 14.98
C ASN A 83 28.60 14.49 13.47
N ASP A 84 28.05 15.44 12.74
CA ASP A 84 28.32 15.58 11.31
C ASP A 84 29.70 16.23 11.10
N THR A 85 30.66 15.46 10.61
CA THR A 85 31.97 15.97 10.21
C THR A 85 32.05 16.22 8.71
N ALA A 86 31.12 15.65 7.94
CA ALA A 86 31.05 15.86 6.51
C ALA A 86 30.55 17.29 6.25
N GLN A 87 31.22 18.03 5.38
CA GLN A 87 30.82 19.40 5.02
C GLN A 87 29.66 19.39 4.01
N ASP A 88 28.77 18.39 4.05
CA ASP A 88 27.61 18.36 3.18
C ASP A 88 26.46 19.14 3.81
N ARG A 89 25.85 19.98 2.98
CA ARG A 89 24.79 20.90 3.40
C ARG A 89 23.58 20.19 4.04
N PRO A 90 23.14 19.00 3.57
CA PRO A 90 22.02 18.30 4.18
C PRO A 90 22.31 17.86 5.61
N GLY A 91 23.50 17.30 5.86
CA GLY A 91 23.86 16.87 7.22
C GLY A 91 23.90 18.00 8.22
N ALA A 92 24.45 19.16 7.83
CA ALA A 92 24.41 20.37 8.65
C ALA A 92 22.96 20.83 8.96
N PHE A 93 22.05 20.73 7.99
CA PHE A 93 20.65 21.08 8.23
C PHE A 93 19.93 20.09 9.14
N PHE A 94 20.22 18.79 9.02
CA PHE A 94 19.65 17.81 9.93
C PHE A 94 20.23 17.94 11.34
N SER A 95 21.55 18.05 11.52
CA SER A 95 22.18 18.18 12.85
C SER A 95 21.71 19.43 13.59
N THR A 96 21.56 20.56 12.90
CA THR A 96 21.04 21.82 13.48
C THR A 96 19.52 21.88 13.59
N ARG A 97 18.79 20.81 13.23
CA ARG A 97 17.31 20.77 13.17
C ARG A 97 16.71 21.92 12.35
N SER A 98 17.42 22.35 11.32
CA SER A 98 16.98 23.42 10.44
C SER A 98 15.70 23.03 9.71
N SER A 99 14.80 23.99 9.51
CA SER A 99 13.61 23.81 8.66
C SER A 99 13.96 23.52 7.20
N ASN A 100 15.20 23.82 6.77
CA ASN A 100 15.69 23.50 5.44
C ASN A 100 15.97 22.01 5.22
N SER A 101 15.98 21.19 6.29
CA SER A 101 16.11 19.73 6.19
C SER A 101 14.99 19.10 5.32
N ARG A 102 13.81 19.73 5.25
CA ARG A 102 12.69 19.27 4.42
C ARG A 102 13.02 19.13 2.93
N PHE A 103 13.97 19.91 2.41
CA PHE A 103 14.39 19.83 1.00
C PHE A 103 15.25 18.61 0.70
N TYR A 104 15.69 17.90 1.74
CA TYR A 104 16.59 16.76 1.66
C TYR A 104 16.01 15.49 2.31
N ALA A 105 14.77 15.56 2.81
CA ALA A 105 14.03 14.47 3.42
C ALA A 105 13.23 13.65 2.38
N ASP A 106 13.77 13.53 1.16
CA ASP A 106 13.17 12.77 0.06
C ASP A 106 13.26 11.25 0.30
N HIS A 107 12.67 10.46 -0.58
CA HIS A 107 12.75 9.01 -0.60
C HIS A 107 14.19 8.50 -0.75
N CYS A 108 14.34 7.18 -0.85
CA CYS A 108 15.58 6.42 -0.95
C CYS A 108 16.60 6.85 -2.02
N THR A 109 16.26 7.81 -2.86
CA THR A 109 17.11 8.42 -3.89
C THR A 109 17.69 9.79 -3.47
N GLY A 110 17.21 10.35 -2.36
CA GLY A 110 17.58 11.66 -1.84
C GLY A 110 18.72 11.66 -0.83
N THR A 111 19.02 12.84 -0.27
CA THR A 111 20.25 12.99 0.51
C THR A 111 20.17 12.40 1.90
N ARG A 112 19.01 12.44 2.61
CA ARG A 112 18.79 11.72 3.89
C ARG A 112 17.29 11.47 4.16
N PRO A 113 16.74 10.31 3.76
CA PRO A 113 15.42 9.87 4.18
C PRO A 113 15.27 9.99 5.71
N ASN A 114 14.14 10.52 6.16
CA ASN A 114 13.86 10.62 7.59
C ASN A 114 12.44 10.09 7.88
N TYR A 115 11.77 10.65 8.88
CA TYR A 115 10.53 10.17 9.46
C TYR A 115 9.51 9.69 8.42
N ALA A 116 9.24 10.47 7.37
CA ALA A 116 8.23 10.12 6.37
C ALA A 116 8.57 8.81 5.61
N PRO A 117 9.72 8.68 4.90
CA PRO A 117 10.14 7.41 4.30
C PRO A 117 10.12 6.22 5.27
N PHE A 118 10.56 6.41 6.52
CA PHE A 118 10.54 5.34 7.51
C PHE A 118 9.11 4.92 7.91
N GLN A 119 8.19 5.87 8.07
CA GLN A 119 6.78 5.57 8.34
C GLN A 119 6.09 4.93 7.13
N THR A 120 6.43 5.34 5.91
CA THR A 120 5.93 4.70 4.69
C THR A 120 6.35 3.23 4.62
N ALA A 121 7.63 2.92 4.88
CA ALA A 121 8.10 1.54 4.93
C ALA A 121 7.40 0.71 6.03
N ARG A 122 7.14 1.32 7.19
CA ARG A 122 6.35 0.69 8.26
C ARG A 122 4.94 0.36 7.79
N SER A 123 4.23 1.28 7.12
CA SER A 123 2.87 1.00 6.64
C SER A 123 2.86 -0.02 5.50
N GLN A 124 3.87 -0.01 4.64
CA GLN A 124 4.04 -1.05 3.62
C GLN A 124 4.21 -2.44 4.27
N ALA A 125 4.98 -2.54 5.35
CA ALA A 125 5.12 -3.78 6.10
C ALA A 125 3.81 -4.26 6.74
N GLU A 126 3.02 -3.34 7.31
CA GLU A 126 1.69 -3.67 7.84
C GLU A 126 0.77 -4.22 6.73
N ARG A 127 0.75 -3.56 5.57
CA ARG A 127 -0.03 -3.99 4.40
C ARG A 127 0.44 -5.34 3.87
N ALA A 128 1.75 -5.57 3.80
CA ALA A 128 2.32 -6.84 3.36
C ALA A 128 1.97 -7.97 4.31
N VAL A 129 2.06 -7.76 5.63
CA VAL A 129 1.66 -8.75 6.64
C VAL A 129 0.17 -9.07 6.53
N GLU A 130 -0.69 -8.06 6.39
CA GLU A 130 -2.13 -8.23 6.21
C GLU A 130 -2.42 -9.10 4.97
N LEU A 131 -1.85 -8.74 3.82
CA LEU A 131 -2.05 -9.45 2.56
C LEU A 131 -1.53 -10.89 2.64
N ILE A 132 -0.30 -11.11 3.10
CA ILE A 132 0.28 -12.44 3.26
C ILE A 132 -0.55 -13.28 4.23
N SER A 133 -1.07 -12.69 5.32
CA SER A 133 -1.90 -13.41 6.28
C SER A 133 -3.21 -13.91 5.69
N SER A 134 -3.75 -13.19 4.68
CA SER A 134 -5.02 -13.51 4.01
C SER A 134 -4.94 -14.70 3.06
N PHE A 135 -3.74 -15.05 2.57
CA PHE A 135 -3.55 -16.19 1.68
C PHE A 135 -3.70 -17.52 2.42
N PRO A 136 -4.18 -18.60 1.75
CA PRO A 136 -4.21 -19.94 2.33
C PRO A 136 -2.80 -20.40 2.77
N ASP A 137 -2.70 -21.11 3.89
CA ASP A 137 -1.41 -21.53 4.46
C ASP A 137 -0.64 -22.46 3.52
N GLU A 138 -1.35 -23.27 2.73
CA GLU A 138 -0.77 -24.16 1.72
C GLU A 138 -0.27 -23.45 0.45
N SER A 139 -0.67 -22.19 0.24
CA SER A 139 -0.35 -21.44 -0.98
C SER A 139 0.92 -20.61 -0.89
N VAL A 140 1.40 -20.37 0.34
CA VAL A 140 2.60 -19.56 0.62
C VAL A 140 3.64 -20.42 1.34
N SER A 141 4.76 -20.68 0.68
CA SER A 141 5.90 -21.34 1.31
C SER A 141 6.48 -20.48 2.43
N ASP A 142 6.77 -21.08 3.59
CA ASP A 142 7.36 -20.41 4.75
C ASP A 142 6.57 -19.17 5.23
N LYS A 143 5.24 -19.22 5.14
CA LYS A 143 4.35 -18.13 5.54
C LYS A 143 4.66 -17.58 6.94
N ASP A 144 4.87 -18.46 7.91
CA ASP A 144 5.20 -18.05 9.29
C ASP A 144 6.49 -17.24 9.36
N TYR A 145 7.51 -17.60 8.57
CA TYR A 145 8.76 -16.85 8.49
C TYR A 145 8.55 -15.49 7.83
N LEU A 146 7.77 -15.43 6.74
CA LEU A 146 7.44 -14.17 6.07
C LEU A 146 6.66 -13.23 7.00
N LEU A 147 5.68 -13.75 7.75
CA LEU A 147 4.93 -12.98 8.74
C LEU A 147 5.84 -12.50 9.88
N ALA A 148 6.73 -13.35 10.39
CA ALA A 148 7.69 -12.95 11.42
C ALA A 148 8.61 -11.82 10.95
N ARG A 149 9.12 -11.90 9.71
CA ARG A 149 9.98 -10.89 9.10
C ARG A 149 9.24 -9.57 8.85
N GLY A 150 8.02 -9.62 8.31
CA GLY A 150 7.18 -8.42 8.12
C GLY A 150 6.77 -7.75 9.45
N THR A 151 6.41 -8.56 10.44
CA THR A 151 6.00 -8.06 11.77
C THR A 151 7.13 -7.37 12.54
N HIS A 152 8.40 -7.66 12.20
CA HIS A 152 9.55 -6.93 12.74
C HIS A 152 9.59 -5.48 12.25
N MET A 153 9.34 -5.24 10.96
CA MET A 153 9.49 -3.94 10.30
C MET A 153 8.38 -2.93 10.65
N GLN A 154 7.14 -3.39 10.80
CA GLN A 154 6.03 -2.56 11.35
C GLN A 154 6.32 -2.04 12.77
N GLY A 155 7.32 -2.60 13.47
CA GLY A 155 7.61 -2.34 14.88
C GLY A 155 6.56 -2.92 15.83
N THR A 156 6.66 -2.60 17.12
CA THR A 156 5.63 -3.00 18.08
C THR A 156 4.28 -2.45 17.64
N PRO A 157 3.22 -3.26 17.54
CA PRO A 157 1.93 -2.80 17.05
C PRO A 157 1.46 -1.60 17.86
N THR A 158 1.35 -0.46 17.21
CA THR A 158 0.86 0.79 17.80
C THR A 158 -0.64 0.73 18.10
N SER A 159 -1.32 -0.37 17.76
CA SER A 159 -2.65 -0.75 18.25
C SER A 159 -2.58 -2.08 19.02
N SER A 160 -2.12 -2.04 20.27
CA SER A 160 -2.26 -3.15 21.23
C SER A 160 -3.72 -3.57 21.48
N TRP A 161 -4.70 -2.82 20.98
CA TRP A 161 -6.13 -3.06 21.15
C TRP A 161 -6.78 -3.94 20.05
N GLU A 162 -6.11 -4.26 18.94
CA GLU A 162 -6.68 -5.10 17.87
C GLU A 162 -6.33 -6.61 18.01
N ARG A 163 -5.21 -6.91 18.68
CA ARG A 163 -4.76 -8.30 18.94
C ARG A 163 -5.65 -9.15 19.87
N PRO A 164 -6.41 -8.60 20.85
CA PRO A 164 -7.24 -9.44 21.74
C PRO A 164 -8.39 -10.16 21.03
N ILE A 165 -8.95 -9.58 19.96
CA ILE A 165 -10.16 -10.12 19.33
C ILE A 165 -9.84 -11.39 18.53
N ALA A 166 -8.77 -11.38 17.73
CA ALA A 166 -8.37 -12.54 16.93
C ALA A 166 -7.89 -13.72 17.79
N ARG A 167 -7.14 -13.47 18.87
CA ARG A 167 -6.68 -14.53 19.78
C ARG A 167 -7.82 -15.09 20.64
N SER A 168 -8.82 -14.27 21.01
CA SER A 168 -10.00 -14.76 21.74
C SER A 168 -10.90 -15.66 20.88
N LEU A 169 -11.02 -15.38 19.58
CA LEU A 169 -11.84 -16.15 18.65
C LEU A 169 -11.19 -17.49 18.30
N SER A 170 -9.87 -17.56 18.12
CA SER A 170 -9.17 -18.82 17.88
C SER A 170 -9.15 -19.74 19.12
N MET A 171 -8.98 -19.18 20.32
CA MET A 171 -9.08 -19.96 21.57
C MET A 171 -10.53 -20.42 21.85
N GLN A 172 -11.55 -19.61 21.54
CA GLN A 172 -12.95 -20.03 21.66
C GLN A 172 -13.32 -21.12 20.64
N ALA A 173 -12.80 -21.05 19.42
CA ALA A 173 -13.01 -22.07 18.39
C ALA A 173 -12.37 -23.41 18.78
N HIS A 174 -11.16 -23.40 19.35
CA HIS A 174 -10.50 -24.61 19.84
C HIS A 174 -11.25 -25.23 21.04
N SER A 175 -11.68 -24.42 22.02
CA SER A 175 -12.43 -24.92 23.18
C SER A 175 -13.85 -25.43 22.86
N ARG A 176 -14.48 -24.92 21.79
CA ARG A 176 -15.77 -25.45 21.30
C ARG A 176 -15.61 -26.77 20.57
N ARG A 177 -14.47 -26.98 19.89
CA ARG A 177 -14.16 -28.24 19.21
C ARG A 177 -13.94 -29.37 20.20
N GLU A 178 -13.19 -29.11 21.28
CA GLU A 178 -12.95 -30.08 22.35
C GLU A 178 -14.23 -30.44 23.12
N ARG A 179 -15.12 -29.47 23.38
CA ARG A 179 -16.43 -29.74 24.00
C ARG A 179 -17.38 -30.54 23.13
N ARG A 180 -17.25 -30.48 21.79
CA ARG A 180 -18.06 -31.31 20.87
C ARG A 180 -17.51 -32.72 20.69
N SER A 181 -16.19 -32.93 20.84
CA SER A 181 -15.59 -34.27 20.76
C SER A 181 -15.70 -35.09 22.05
N GLY A 182 -16.02 -34.45 23.19
CA GLY A 182 -16.21 -35.13 24.49
C GLY A 182 -17.65 -35.54 24.80
N ALA A 183 -18.61 -35.31 23.89
CA ALA A 183 -20.03 -35.57 24.12
C ALA A 183 -20.59 -36.53 23.07
N SER A 184 -20.29 -37.83 23.22
CA SER A 184 -21.19 -38.96 22.90
C SER A 184 -20.48 -40.31 23.15
N PRO A 185 -21.17 -41.34 23.65
CA PRO A 185 -22.34 -41.37 24.55
C PRO A 185 -21.96 -41.65 26.01
#